data_AF-A0A812FK02-F1
#
_entry.id   AF-A0A812FK02-F1
#
_cell.length_a   1.000
_cell.length_b   1.000
_cell.length_c   1.000
_cell.angle_alpha   90.00
_cell.angle_beta   90.00
_cell.angle_gamma   90.00
#
_symmetry.space_group_name_H-M   'P 1'
#
loop_
_entity.id
_entity.type
_entity.pdbx_description
1 polymer ?
#
loop_
_entity_poly.entity_id
_entity_poly.type
_entity_poly.pdbx_seq_one_letter_code
_entity_poly.pdbx_strand_id
1 'polypeptide(L)'
;MKVDGIQAEMRAMMVEATNTAPVATGAKVGADFGDLLTKAINNVNSLQKASGDLQTRFDRGDADVSLSDVMIARNKSSVAFDATVQIRNKLVESYKDLMNMPV
;
A
#
# COMPACT_ATOMS: atom_id res chain seq x y z
N MET A 1 3.50 32.62 49.54
CA MET A 1 4.11 31.31 49.24
C MET A 1 3.09 30.33 48.64
N LYS A 2 2.43 30.67 47.51
CA LYS A 2 1.58 29.73 46.74
C LYS A 2 1.62 29.94 45.22
N VAL A 3 2.31 30.99 44.75
CA VAL A 3 2.40 31.34 43.32
C VAL A 3 3.61 30.71 42.61
N ASP A 4 4.62 30.27 43.36
CA ASP A 4 5.85 29.69 42.80
C ASP A 4 5.68 28.22 42.35
N GLY A 5 4.74 27.48 42.94
CA GLY A 5 4.48 26.07 42.60
C GLY A 5 3.79 25.88 41.24
N ILE A 6 2.88 26.78 40.87
CA ILE A 6 2.10 26.70 39.63
C ILE A 6 3.00 26.97 38.41
N GLN A 7 4.03 27.81 38.56
CA GLN A 7 5.01 28.07 37.50
C GLN A 7 5.95 26.86 37.29
N ALA A 8 6.20 26.07 38.33
CA ALA A 8 6.99 24.84 38.25
C ALA A 8 6.20 23.71 37.58
N GLU A 9 4.91 23.54 37.90
CA GLU A 9 4.04 22.55 37.24
C GLU A 9 3.79 22.88 35.77
N MET A 10 3.62 24.16 35.41
CA MET A 10 3.45 24.56 34.00
C MET A 10 4.72 24.27 33.17
N ARG A 11 5.90 24.45 33.76
CA ARG A 11 7.19 24.10 33.11
C ARG A 11 7.36 22.59 32.97
N ALA A 12 6.97 21.81 33.97
CA ALA A 12 7.01 20.35 33.89
C ALA A 12 6.08 19.81 32.79
N MET A 13 4.87 20.38 32.67
CA MET A 13 3.89 20.02 31.64
C MET A 13 4.39 20.40 30.22
N MET A 14 5.09 21.52 30.07
CA MET A 14 5.72 21.89 28.79
C MET A 14 6.88 20.97 28.40
N VAL A 15 7.67 20.50 29.38
CA VAL A 15 8.77 19.55 29.12
C VAL A 15 8.23 18.17 28.73
N GLU A 16 7.15 17.71 29.36
CA GLU A 16 6.48 16.45 29.00
C GLU A 16 5.83 16.50 27.60
N ALA A 17 5.23 17.64 27.25
CA ALA A 17 4.70 17.89 25.91
C ALA A 17 5.80 17.96 24.82
N THR A 18 6.98 18.49 25.15
CA THR A 18 8.10 18.60 24.20
C THR A 18 8.83 17.26 23.99
N ASN A 19 8.76 16.35 24.96
CA ASN A 19 9.41 15.03 24.89
C ASN A 19 8.56 13.97 24.17
N THR A 20 7.32 14.31 23.80
CA THR A 20 6.51 13.50 22.88
C THR A 20 6.93 13.85 21.47
N ALA A 21 8.11 13.37 21.06
CA ALA A 21 8.58 13.53 19.69
C ALA A 21 7.47 13.06 18.73
N PRO A 22 7.08 13.87 17.72
CA PRO A 22 6.10 13.44 16.75
C PRO A 22 6.65 12.17 16.11
N VAL A 23 5.90 11.09 16.23
CA VAL A 23 6.30 9.78 15.72
C VAL A 23 6.54 9.97 14.23
N ALA A 24 7.80 9.89 13.78
CA ALA A 24 8.16 9.96 12.38
C ALA A 24 7.70 8.68 11.67
N THR A 25 6.39 8.52 11.50
CA THR A 25 5.74 7.36 10.88
C THR A 25 5.74 7.43 9.35
N GLY A 26 5.85 8.63 8.77
CA GLY A 26 5.77 8.82 7.31
C GLY A 26 6.85 8.08 6.51
N ALA A 27 8.10 8.05 6.98
CA ALA A 27 9.21 7.42 6.27
C ALA A 27 9.14 5.88 6.28
N LYS A 28 8.66 5.28 7.38
CA LYS A 28 8.54 3.82 7.53
C LYS A 28 7.38 3.27 6.69
N VAL A 29 6.27 4.01 6.65
CA VAL A 29 5.10 3.69 5.81
C VAL A 29 5.43 3.73 4.31
N GLY A 30 6.28 4.67 3.87
CA GLY A 30 6.71 4.76 2.46
C GLY A 30 7.54 3.56 1.97
N ALA A 31 8.42 3.03 2.82
CA ALA A 31 9.27 1.88 2.48
C ALA A 31 8.46 0.57 2.38
N ASP A 32 7.60 0.28 3.36
CA ASP A 32 6.72 -0.90 3.32
C ASP A 32 5.75 -0.86 2.13
N PHE A 33 5.37 0.33 1.68
CA PHE A 33 4.50 0.51 0.52
C PHE A 33 5.20 0.23 -0.82
N GLY A 34 6.45 0.69 -1.01
CA GLY A 34 7.21 0.41 -2.23
C GLY A 34 7.36 -1.09 -2.47
N ASP A 35 7.54 -1.85 -1.39
CA ASP A 35 7.56 -3.31 -1.41
C ASP A 35 6.18 -3.90 -1.75
N LEU A 36 5.09 -3.36 -1.19
CA LEU A 36 3.73 -3.79 -1.54
C LEU A 36 3.38 -3.52 -3.00
N LEU A 37 3.74 -2.36 -3.54
CA LEU A 37 3.50 -2.02 -4.95
C LEU A 37 4.31 -2.93 -5.88
N THR A 38 5.59 -3.13 -5.57
CA THR A 38 6.45 -4.08 -6.30
C THR A 38 5.83 -5.48 -6.30
N LYS A 39 5.38 -5.96 -5.13
CA LYS A 39 4.69 -7.24 -5.00
C LYS A 39 3.39 -7.29 -5.82
N ALA A 40 2.59 -6.23 -5.80
CA ALA A 40 1.34 -6.17 -6.56
C ALA A 40 1.59 -6.23 -8.07
N ILE A 41 2.55 -5.45 -8.58
CA ILE A 41 2.94 -5.46 -10.00
C ILE A 41 3.45 -6.84 -10.42
N ASN A 42 4.31 -7.45 -9.60
CA ASN A 42 4.82 -8.80 -9.86
C ASN A 42 3.70 -9.85 -9.86
N ASN A 43 2.73 -9.72 -8.94
CA ASN A 43 1.58 -10.59 -8.87
C ASN A 43 0.69 -10.46 -10.12
N VAL A 44 0.40 -9.24 -10.58
CA VAL A 44 -0.36 -9.01 -11.82
C VAL A 44 0.35 -9.62 -13.02
N ASN A 45 1.67 -9.42 -13.15
CA ASN A 45 2.46 -10.02 -14.22
C ASN A 45 2.40 -11.56 -14.19
N SER A 46 2.49 -12.16 -13.00
CA SER A 46 2.35 -13.60 -12.82
C SER A 46 0.96 -14.10 -13.25
N LEU A 47 -0.10 -13.40 -12.87
CA LEU A 47 -1.47 -13.75 -13.23
C LEU A 47 -1.71 -13.63 -14.74
N GLN A 48 -1.22 -12.57 -15.37
CA GLN A 48 -1.28 -12.38 -16.82
C GLN A 48 -0.56 -13.52 -17.57
N LYS A 49 0.64 -13.90 -17.13
CA LYS A 49 1.39 -15.03 -17.72
C LYS A 49 0.64 -16.35 -17.56
N ALA A 50 0.11 -16.62 -16.37
CA ALA A 50 -0.67 -17.83 -16.12
C ALA A 50 -1.94 -17.89 -16.97
N SER A 51 -2.66 -16.77 -17.10
CA SER A 51 -3.83 -16.68 -17.97
C SER A 51 -3.48 -16.92 -19.44
N GLY A 52 -2.36 -16.37 -19.91
CA GLY A 52 -1.88 -16.58 -21.28
C GLY A 52 -1.41 -18.01 -21.56
N ASP A 53 -0.76 -18.65 -20.59
CA ASP A 53 -0.36 -20.06 -20.67
C ASP A 53 -1.59 -20.97 -20.76
N LEU A 54 -2.57 -20.78 -19.87
CA LEU A 54 -3.83 -21.54 -19.88
C LEU A 54 -4.58 -21.34 -21.20
N GLN A 55 -4.66 -20.11 -21.71
CA GLN A 55 -5.26 -19.85 -23.01
C GLN A 55 -4.53 -20.61 -24.13
N THR A 56 -3.20 -20.57 -24.14
CA THR A 56 -2.40 -21.23 -25.17
C THR A 56 -2.54 -22.76 -25.10
N ARG A 57 -2.60 -23.33 -23.90
CA ARG A 57 -2.83 -24.78 -23.68
C ARG A 57 -4.23 -25.19 -24.14
N PHE A 58 -5.23 -24.38 -23.81
CA PHE A 58 -6.60 -24.58 -24.27
C PHE A 58 -6.71 -24.53 -25.80
N ASP A 59 -6.09 -23.52 -26.44
CA ASP A 59 -6.08 -23.37 -27.91
C ASP A 59 -5.36 -24.54 -28.61
N ARG A 60 -4.44 -25.22 -27.92
CA ARG A 60 -3.76 -26.44 -28.38
C ARG A 60 -4.57 -27.73 -28.14
N GLY A 61 -5.72 -27.64 -27.49
CA GLY A 61 -6.58 -28.80 -27.20
C GLY A 61 -6.12 -29.65 -26.02
N ASP A 62 -5.40 -29.05 -25.06
CA ASP A 62 -5.05 -29.72 -23.79
C ASP A 62 -6.32 -30.11 -23.03
N ALA A 63 -6.52 -31.42 -22.81
CA ALA A 63 -7.71 -31.96 -22.15
C ALA A 63 -7.79 -31.61 -20.65
N ASP A 64 -6.67 -31.24 -20.04
CA ASP A 64 -6.59 -30.86 -18.63
C ASP A 64 -6.94 -29.39 -18.37
N VAL A 65 -7.12 -28.59 -19.44
CA VAL A 65 -7.47 -27.17 -19.34
C VAL A 65 -8.88 -26.94 -19.87
N SER A 66 -9.78 -26.48 -19.01
CA SER A 66 -11.13 -26.12 -19.44
C SER A 66 -11.23 -24.64 -19.83
N LEU A 67 -12.22 -24.30 -20.66
CA LEU A 67 -12.55 -22.91 -20.97
C LEU A 67 -12.84 -22.11 -19.67
N SER A 68 -13.46 -22.75 -18.68
CA SER A 68 -13.74 -22.15 -17.38
C SER A 68 -12.46 -21.74 -16.66
N ASP A 69 -11.40 -22.55 -16.72
CA ASP A 69 -10.10 -22.24 -16.09
C ASP A 69 -9.45 -21.03 -16.73
N VAL A 70 -9.47 -20.95 -18.06
CA VAL A 70 -8.98 -19.77 -18.81
C VAL A 70 -9.75 -18.51 -18.42
N MET A 71 -11.08 -18.61 -18.35
CA MET A 71 -11.94 -17.48 -18.00
C MET A 71 -11.74 -17.03 -16.55
N ILE A 72 -11.58 -17.98 -15.61
CA ILE A 72 -11.29 -17.67 -14.20
C ILE A 72 -9.91 -17.01 -14.09
N ALA A 73 -8.89 -17.54 -14.76
CA ALA A 73 -7.55 -16.96 -14.74
C ALA A 73 -7.52 -15.54 -15.33
N ARG A 74 -8.27 -15.30 -16.41
CA ARG A 74 -8.45 -13.98 -17.00
C ARG A 74 -9.14 -13.01 -16.05
N ASN A 75 -10.22 -13.43 -15.41
CA ASN A 75 -10.95 -12.62 -14.44
C ASN A 75 -10.08 -12.28 -13.21
N LYS A 76 -9.32 -13.25 -12.69
CA LYS A 76 -8.35 -13.03 -11.59
C LYS A 76 -7.31 -11.97 -11.98
N SER A 77 -6.77 -12.06 -13.20
CA SER A 77 -5.79 -11.11 -13.71
C SER A 77 -6.37 -9.69 -13.82
N SER A 78 -7.62 -9.56 -14.29
CA SER A 78 -8.31 -8.27 -14.40
C SER A 78 -8.52 -7.62 -13.04
N VAL A 79 -9.10 -8.36 -12.08
CA VAL A 79 -9.38 -7.82 -10.74
C VAL A 79 -8.08 -7.43 -10.02
N ALA A 80 -7.02 -8.24 -10.14
CA ALA A 80 -5.73 -7.92 -9.55
C ALA A 80 -5.08 -6.67 -10.17
N PHE A 81 -5.25 -6.47 -11.49
CA PHE A 81 -4.79 -5.27 -12.17
C PHE A 81 -5.54 -4.03 -11.68
N ASP A 82 -6.86 -4.10 -11.58
CA ASP A 82 -7.68 -2.98 -11.10
C ASP A 82 -7.31 -2.59 -9.68
N ALA A 83 -7.10 -3.57 -8.79
CA ALA A 83 -6.61 -3.33 -7.44
C ALA A 83 -5.24 -2.64 -7.45
N THR A 84 -4.33 -3.04 -8.34
CA THR A 84 -3.00 -2.41 -8.47
C THR A 84 -3.10 -0.95 -8.93
N VAL A 85 -4.03 -0.64 -9.83
CA VAL A 85 -4.30 0.75 -10.27
C VAL A 85 -4.83 1.59 -9.11
N GLN A 86 -5.72 1.06 -8.28
CA GLN A 86 -6.22 1.75 -7.09
C GLN A 86 -5.09 2.06 -6.10
N ILE A 87 -4.22 1.09 -5.85
CA ILE A 87 -3.03 1.25 -5.00
C ILE A 87 -2.12 2.36 -5.55
N ARG A 88 -1.84 2.36 -6.86
CA ARG A 88 -1.06 3.42 -7.52
C ARG A 88 -1.70 4.80 -7.32
N ASN A 89 -3.00 4.92 -7.53
CA ASN A 89 -3.70 6.19 -7.40
C ASN A 89 -3.66 6.71 -5.95
N LYS A 90 -3.84 5.82 -4.96
CA LYS A 90 -3.74 6.18 -3.54
C LYS A 90 -2.34 6.65 -3.16
N LEU A 91 -1.29 6.08 -3.75
CA LEU A 91 0.08 6.57 -3.52
C LEU A 91 0.28 8.00 -4.05
N VAL A 92 -0.18 8.28 -5.26
CA VAL A 92 -0.06 9.64 -5.83
C VAL A 92 -0.80 10.65 -4.94
N GLU A 93 -1.95 10.27 -4.39
CA GLU A 93 -2.69 11.08 -3.43
C GLU A 93 -1.91 11.27 -2.12
N SER A 94 -1.46 10.20 -1.47
CA SER A 94 -0.73 10.30 -0.20
C SER A 94 0.61 11.02 -0.31
N TYR A 95 1.31 10.91 -1.45
CA TYR A 95 2.49 11.72 -1.73
C TYR A 95 2.15 13.20 -1.83
N LYS A 96 1.05 13.55 -2.52
CA LYS A 96 0.55 14.93 -2.58
C LYS A 96 0.13 15.43 -1.20
N ASP A 97 -0.51 14.59 -0.39
CA ASP A 97 -0.94 14.94 0.98
C ASP A 97 0.25 15.26 1.87
N LEU A 98 1.32 14.45 1.83
CA LEU A 98 2.57 14.72 2.54
C LEU A 98 3.23 16.03 2.09
N MET A 99 3.14 16.36 0.80
CA MET A 99 3.69 17.60 0.23
C MET A 99 2.88 18.84 0.62
N ASN A 100 1.56 18.67 0.80
CA ASN A 100 0.64 19.74 1.17
C ASN A 100 0.44 19.88 2.68
N MET A 101 1.02 18.97 3.49
CA MET A 101 0.99 19.07 4.94
C MET A 101 1.90 20.24 5.35
N PRO A 102 1.37 21.33 5.93
CA PRO A 102 2.20 22.37 6.49
C PRO A 102 2.94 21.79 7.69
N VAL A 103 4.27 21.95 7.71
CA VAL A 103 5.07 21.78 8.94
C VAL A 103 4.71 22.83 9.97
#